data_AF-A0A7H0I525-F1
#
_entry.id   AF-A0A7H0I525-F1
#
_cell.length_a   1.000
_cell.length_b   1.000
_cell.length_c   1.000
_cell.angle_alpha   90.00
_cell.angle_beta   90.00
_cell.angle_gamma   90.00
#
_symmetry.space_group_name_H-M   'P 1'
#
loop_
_entity.id
_entity.type
_entity.pdbx_description
1 polymer ?
#
loop_
_entity_poly.entity_id
_entity_poly.type
_entity_poly.pdbx_seq_one_letter_code
_entity_poly.pdbx_strand_id
1 'polypeptide(L)'
;MTGTRHGAPPVRLYCFAHAGAGTSSYDAWPGRTGPGVEVVPLPLPGRGGRAGEPAVTGREALLADLMDRFAGAPRPQPFALYGHSLGALVAWTVTRALHEAGLPGPALLAVGACPPPTVPSVLSDAWAAPEDELVGLLARLGAVPDHAAPGGYWHRTVLPVLRADLTLGHRLRVAAREAGPHGLPDVPLLAVSGERDPLGTPGDMAEWHRWTTGPATFRTVPGDHYFAGGPELPALLGDVCRNLTGTTTGTTTGTTTGTTTERTTVTTTERTPDCSSGLAQVGADRVGMTADTSEGTGRQWARSHLPAGRHLQGEA
;
A
#
# COMPACT_ATOMS: atom_id res chain seq x y z
N MET A 1 -16.85 20.22 38.49
CA MET A 1 -16.68 20.68 37.10
C MET A 1 -15.49 19.96 36.51
N THR A 2 -15.72 18.84 35.85
CA THR A 2 -14.68 18.04 35.17
C THR A 2 -14.32 18.74 33.87
N GLY A 3 -13.16 19.39 33.84
CA GLY A 3 -12.64 20.04 32.65
C GLY A 3 -12.44 19.01 31.53
N THR A 4 -13.25 19.11 30.48
CA THR A 4 -12.99 18.48 29.19
C THR A 4 -11.67 19.05 28.66
N ARG A 5 -10.57 18.33 28.85
CA ARG A 5 -9.38 18.52 28.03
C ARG A 5 -9.85 18.34 26.59
N HIS A 6 -9.93 19.43 25.82
CA HIS A 6 -10.07 19.31 24.38
C HIS A 6 -8.82 18.56 23.91
N GLY A 7 -8.98 17.27 23.64
CA GLY A 7 -7.90 16.44 23.11
C GLY A 7 -7.40 17.08 21.82
N ALA A 8 -6.10 16.93 21.53
CA ALA A 8 -5.56 17.31 20.24
C ALA A 8 -6.47 16.73 19.13
N PRO A 9 -6.78 17.52 18.09
CA PRO A 9 -7.64 17.06 17.03
C PRO A 9 -7.04 15.80 16.37
N PRO A 10 -7.88 14.83 15.95
CA PRO A 10 -7.41 13.53 15.49
C PRO A 10 -6.56 13.65 14.22
N VAL A 11 -5.60 12.73 14.07
CA VAL A 11 -4.86 12.56 12.81
C VAL A 11 -5.81 12.00 11.75
N ARG A 12 -5.90 12.65 10.59
CA ARG A 12 -6.68 12.13 9.47
C ARG A 12 -5.84 11.12 8.69
N LEU A 13 -6.25 9.85 8.72
CA LEU A 13 -5.61 8.76 7.99
C LEU A 13 -6.40 8.51 6.69
N TYR A 14 -5.91 9.03 5.57
CA TYR A 14 -6.54 8.80 4.28
C TYR A 14 -6.14 7.45 3.72
N CYS A 15 -7.13 6.64 3.34
CA CYS A 15 -6.91 5.25 2.94
C CYS A 15 -7.27 5.00 1.47
N PHE A 16 -6.35 4.38 0.72
CA PHE A 16 -6.55 3.97 -0.68
C PHE A 16 -6.53 2.44 -0.82
N ALA A 17 -7.62 1.89 -1.35
CA ALA A 17 -7.82 0.45 -1.48
C ALA A 17 -6.97 -0.20 -2.58
N HIS A 18 -6.91 -1.53 -2.56
CA HIS A 18 -6.31 -2.32 -3.63
C HIS A 18 -7.14 -2.31 -4.92
N ALA A 19 -6.57 -2.88 -5.99
CA ALA A 19 -7.24 -3.02 -7.27
C ALA A 19 -8.60 -3.74 -7.13
N GLY A 20 -9.62 -3.23 -7.81
CA GLY A 20 -11.00 -3.72 -7.81
C GLY A 20 -11.81 -3.43 -6.55
N ALA A 21 -11.19 -2.97 -5.45
CA ALA A 21 -11.88 -2.68 -4.20
C ALA A 21 -12.37 -1.23 -4.11
N GLY A 22 -13.34 -1.03 -3.21
CA GLY A 22 -13.86 0.28 -2.82
C GLY A 22 -13.51 0.63 -1.38
N THR A 23 -14.20 1.63 -0.82
CA THR A 23 -13.97 2.11 0.55
C THR A 23 -14.38 1.11 1.63
N SER A 24 -15.22 0.12 1.29
CA SER A 24 -15.70 -0.93 2.20
C SER A 24 -14.58 -1.77 2.82
N SER A 25 -13.40 -1.82 2.19
CA SER A 25 -12.20 -2.46 2.77
C SER A 25 -11.80 -1.87 4.12
N TYR A 26 -12.29 -0.68 4.46
CA TYR A 26 -11.93 0.07 5.67
C TYR A 26 -13.07 0.21 6.68
N ASP A 27 -14.24 -0.40 6.47
CA ASP A 27 -15.42 -0.19 7.31
C ASP A 27 -15.19 -0.58 8.79
N ALA A 28 -14.36 -1.60 9.03
CA ALA A 28 -14.03 -2.06 10.38
C ALA A 28 -12.91 -1.24 11.06
N TRP A 29 -12.23 -0.34 10.33
CA TRP A 29 -11.04 0.35 10.83
C TRP A 29 -11.31 1.37 11.94
N PRO A 30 -12.37 2.20 11.91
CA PRO A 30 -12.61 3.18 12.98
C PRO A 30 -12.68 2.56 14.38
N GLY A 31 -13.18 1.34 14.51
CA GLY A 31 -13.24 0.60 15.78
C GLY A 31 -11.90 -0.05 16.19
N ARG A 32 -10.92 -0.12 15.29
CA ARG A 32 -9.65 -0.85 15.46
C ARG A 32 -8.44 0.08 15.55
N THR A 33 -8.48 1.25 14.94
CA THR A 33 -7.41 2.27 15.04
C THR A 33 -7.36 2.92 16.41
N GLY A 34 -8.45 2.87 17.19
CA GLY A 34 -8.55 3.52 18.50
C GLY A 34 -8.71 5.04 18.40
N PRO A 35 -8.76 5.73 19.55
CA PRO A 35 -9.00 7.18 19.59
C PRO A 35 -7.83 7.98 18.99
N GLY A 36 -8.14 9.21 18.57
CA GLY A 36 -7.14 10.15 18.03
C GLY A 36 -6.80 9.93 16.55
N VAL A 37 -7.49 9.02 15.87
CA VAL A 37 -7.35 8.78 14.42
C VAL A 37 -8.73 8.82 13.76
N GLU A 38 -8.86 9.65 12.74
CA GLU A 38 -10.02 9.69 11.84
C GLU A 38 -9.65 8.92 10.57
N VAL A 39 -10.29 7.77 10.33
CA VAL A 39 -10.07 6.98 9.11
C VAL A 39 -10.91 7.58 7.97
N VAL A 40 -10.26 7.93 6.87
CA VAL A 40 -10.88 8.61 5.73
C VAL A 40 -10.62 7.82 4.43
N PRO A 41 -11.42 6.80 4.13
CA PRO A 41 -11.32 6.08 2.86
C PRO A 41 -11.61 6.99 1.67
N LEU A 42 -10.75 6.96 0.64
CA LEU A 42 -10.93 7.76 -0.57
C LEU A 42 -11.27 6.84 -1.76
N PRO A 43 -12.50 6.93 -2.34
CA PRO A 43 -12.86 6.13 -3.49
C PRO A 43 -12.23 6.68 -4.78
N LEU A 44 -11.58 5.81 -5.55
CA LEU A 44 -11.19 6.13 -6.92
C LEU A 44 -12.41 6.14 -7.86
N PRO A 45 -12.40 6.92 -8.95
CA PRO A 45 -13.43 6.88 -10.00
C PRO A 45 -13.71 5.47 -10.55
N GLY A 46 -14.93 5.23 -11.01
CA GLY A 46 -15.34 3.98 -11.67
C GLY A 46 -15.85 2.87 -10.74
N ARG A 47 -16.07 3.14 -9.45
CA ARG A 47 -16.60 2.14 -8.50
C ARG A 47 -17.43 2.73 -7.37
N GLY A 48 -18.21 1.88 -6.71
CA GLY A 48 -19.01 2.26 -5.55
C GLY A 48 -19.91 3.46 -5.87
N GLY A 49 -19.91 4.47 -4.99
CA GLY A 49 -20.65 5.73 -5.22
C GLY A 49 -20.18 6.55 -6.43
N ARG A 50 -19.03 6.21 -7.02
CA ARG A 50 -18.43 6.86 -8.20
C ARG A 50 -18.44 5.97 -9.44
N ALA A 51 -19.32 4.96 -9.48
CA ALA A 51 -19.39 3.99 -10.59
C ALA A 51 -19.78 4.62 -11.93
N GLY A 52 -20.44 5.78 -11.93
CA GLY A 52 -20.78 6.53 -13.14
C GLY A 52 -19.64 7.37 -13.72
N GLU A 53 -18.51 7.48 -13.01
CA GLU A 53 -17.34 8.25 -13.46
C GLU A 53 -16.35 7.35 -14.21
N PRO A 54 -15.64 7.86 -15.23
CA PRO A 54 -14.58 7.11 -15.90
C PRO A 54 -13.47 6.71 -14.93
N ALA A 55 -13.05 5.44 -14.94
CA ALA A 55 -11.93 4.98 -14.13
C ALA A 55 -10.62 5.71 -14.53
N VAL A 56 -9.84 6.13 -13.53
CA VAL A 56 -8.53 6.76 -13.76
C VAL A 56 -7.48 5.71 -14.10
N THR A 57 -6.78 5.90 -15.21
CA THR A 57 -5.77 4.95 -15.70
C THR A 57 -4.41 5.61 -15.92
N GLY A 58 -4.11 6.72 -15.24
CA GLY A 58 -2.86 7.47 -15.43
C GLY A 58 -2.60 8.45 -14.29
N ARG A 59 -1.34 8.88 -14.17
CA ARG A 59 -0.87 9.76 -13.09
C ARG A 59 -1.59 11.10 -13.11
N GLU A 60 -1.71 11.73 -14.26
CA GLU A 60 -2.25 13.08 -14.41
C GLU A 60 -3.72 13.13 -14.02
N ALA A 61 -4.52 12.18 -14.52
CA ALA A 61 -5.93 12.07 -14.19
C ALA A 61 -6.14 11.73 -12.70
N LEU A 62 -5.30 10.87 -12.13
CA LEU A 62 -5.31 10.57 -10.70
C LEU A 62 -5.03 11.81 -9.84
N LEU A 63 -4.00 12.59 -10.20
CA LEU A 63 -3.62 13.79 -9.46
C LEU A 63 -4.67 14.89 -9.60
N ALA A 64 -5.27 15.05 -10.78
CA ALA A 64 -6.40 15.97 -10.98
C ALA A 64 -7.60 15.63 -10.06
N ASP A 65 -7.84 14.35 -9.77
CA ASP A 65 -8.92 13.91 -8.87
C ASP A 65 -8.60 14.13 -7.38
N LEU A 66 -7.33 13.97 -6.99
CA LEU A 66 -6.93 13.86 -5.59
C LEU A 66 -6.27 15.11 -5.02
N MET A 67 -5.53 15.88 -5.83
CA MET A 67 -4.64 16.92 -5.31
C MET A 67 -5.36 18.05 -4.59
N ASP A 68 -6.54 18.46 -5.03
CA ASP A 68 -7.32 19.52 -4.36
C ASP A 68 -7.63 19.19 -2.89
N ARG A 69 -7.70 17.90 -2.54
CA ARG A 69 -7.91 17.46 -1.16
C ARG A 69 -6.71 17.74 -0.28
N PHE A 70 -5.51 17.86 -0.85
CA PHE A 70 -4.23 17.96 -0.13
C PHE A 70 -3.53 19.30 -0.33
N ALA A 71 -3.75 19.98 -1.46
CA ALA A 71 -3.12 21.24 -1.84
C ALA A 71 -3.81 22.49 -1.26
N GLY A 72 -4.90 22.32 -0.50
CA GLY A 72 -5.59 23.42 0.16
C GLY A 72 -4.77 24.12 1.24
N ALA A 73 -5.35 25.16 1.85
CA ALA A 73 -4.72 25.94 2.92
C ALA A 73 -4.16 25.02 4.03
N PRO A 74 -3.03 25.38 4.67
CA PRO A 74 -2.41 24.59 5.71
C PRO A 74 -3.43 24.13 6.74
N ARG A 75 -3.60 22.81 6.87
CA ARG A 75 -4.48 22.26 7.89
C ARG A 75 -3.80 22.40 9.25
N PRO A 76 -4.54 22.78 10.31
CA PRO A 76 -3.99 22.80 11.65
C PRO A 76 -3.61 21.41 12.16
N GLN A 77 -4.08 20.33 11.50
CA GLN A 77 -3.77 18.95 11.87
C GLN A 77 -2.85 18.25 10.86
N PRO A 78 -1.91 17.41 11.33
CA PRO A 78 -1.19 16.49 10.47
C PRO A 78 -2.15 15.46 9.86
N PHE A 79 -1.86 15.03 8.64
CA PHE A 79 -2.53 13.90 8.01
C PHE A 79 -1.52 12.80 7.69
N ALA A 80 -2.01 11.57 7.62
CA ALA A 80 -1.27 10.41 7.18
C ALA A 80 -1.94 9.81 5.94
N LEU A 81 -1.16 9.15 5.09
CA LEU A 81 -1.67 8.38 3.97
C LEU A 81 -1.39 6.90 4.21
N TYR A 82 -2.39 6.06 4.00
CA TYR A 82 -2.24 4.63 3.88
C TYR A 82 -2.71 4.15 2.52
N GLY A 83 -1.94 3.27 1.90
CA GLY A 83 -2.32 2.61 0.67
C GLY A 83 -2.05 1.12 0.73
N HIS A 84 -3.00 0.31 0.24
CA HIS A 84 -2.86 -1.14 0.15
C HIS A 84 -2.76 -1.59 -1.31
N SER A 85 -1.74 -2.38 -1.66
CA SER A 85 -1.49 -2.86 -3.03
C SER A 85 -1.46 -1.68 -4.03
N LEU A 86 -2.37 -1.61 -5.01
CA LEU A 86 -2.52 -0.42 -5.88
C LEU A 86 -2.59 0.90 -5.09
N GLY A 87 -3.33 0.92 -3.98
CA GLY A 87 -3.46 2.10 -3.15
C GLY A 87 -2.12 2.61 -2.59
N ALA A 88 -1.13 1.73 -2.40
CA ALA A 88 0.21 2.13 -1.98
C ALA A 88 0.91 2.98 -3.05
N LEU A 89 0.75 2.60 -4.32
CA LEU A 89 1.25 3.39 -5.45
C LEU A 89 0.51 4.73 -5.56
N VAL A 90 -0.80 4.76 -5.28
CA VAL A 90 -1.59 6.00 -5.23
C VAL A 90 -1.08 6.92 -4.12
N ALA A 91 -0.94 6.41 -2.89
CA ALA A 91 -0.44 7.17 -1.74
C ALA A 91 0.97 7.72 -1.98
N TRP A 92 1.86 6.89 -2.54
CA TRP A 92 3.19 7.32 -2.98
C TRP A 92 3.12 8.43 -4.04
N THR A 93 2.29 8.25 -5.07
CA THR A 93 2.14 9.22 -6.17
C THR A 93 1.67 10.59 -5.66
N VAL A 94 0.68 10.61 -4.75
CA VAL A 94 0.21 11.84 -4.10
C VAL A 94 1.33 12.47 -3.25
N THR A 95 2.03 11.68 -2.45
CA THR A 95 3.16 12.16 -1.62
C THR A 95 4.24 12.80 -2.47
N ARG A 96 4.63 12.13 -3.56
CA ARG A 96 5.64 12.63 -4.50
C ARG A 96 5.16 13.90 -5.21
N ALA A 97 3.89 13.99 -5.60
CA ALA A 97 3.34 15.19 -6.23
C ALA A 97 3.30 16.40 -5.28
N LEU A 98 2.99 16.20 -4.00
CA LEU A 98 3.07 17.26 -2.98
C LEU A 98 4.50 17.76 -2.81
N HIS A 99 5.47 16.84 -2.75
CA HIS A 99 6.90 17.18 -2.69
C HIS A 99 7.37 17.97 -3.92
N GLU A 100 7.04 17.52 -5.12
CA GLU A 100 7.35 18.21 -6.38
C GLU A 100 6.71 19.60 -6.47
N ALA A 101 5.55 19.80 -5.84
CA ALA A 101 4.86 21.09 -5.78
C ALA A 101 5.37 22.01 -4.64
N GLY A 102 6.31 21.55 -3.81
CA GLY A 102 6.76 22.30 -2.62
C GLY A 102 5.68 22.47 -1.55
N LEU A 103 4.67 21.60 -1.54
CA LEU A 103 3.56 21.61 -0.59
C LEU A 103 3.86 20.71 0.63
N PRO A 104 3.25 20.98 1.79
CA PRO A 104 3.37 20.10 2.95
C PRO A 104 2.94 18.65 2.64
N GLY A 105 3.86 17.70 2.85
CA GLY A 105 3.60 16.27 2.72
C GLY A 105 2.83 15.68 3.90
N PRO A 106 2.48 14.38 3.83
CA PRO A 106 1.90 13.69 4.99
C PRO A 106 2.92 13.55 6.12
N ALA A 107 2.44 13.58 7.36
CA ALA A 107 3.26 13.28 8.53
C ALA A 107 3.71 11.80 8.59
N LEU A 108 3.01 10.92 7.85
CA LEU A 108 3.35 9.52 7.67
C LEU A 108 2.83 9.04 6.31
N LEU A 109 3.69 8.39 5.53
CA LEU A 109 3.30 7.55 4.41
C LEU A 109 3.39 6.08 4.82
N ALA A 110 2.25 5.38 4.86
CA ALA A 110 2.19 3.96 5.10
C ALA A 110 1.81 3.20 3.81
N VAL A 111 2.61 2.21 3.43
CA VAL A 111 2.43 1.39 2.23
C VAL A 111 2.31 -0.08 2.62
N GLY A 112 1.24 -0.75 2.17
CA GLY A 112 0.99 -2.15 2.46
C GLY A 112 0.92 -2.99 1.20
N ALA A 113 1.44 -4.22 1.24
CA ALA A 113 1.22 -5.24 0.20
C ALA A 113 1.60 -4.80 -1.24
N CYS A 114 2.59 -3.93 -1.38
CA CYS A 114 3.05 -3.48 -2.69
C CYS A 114 4.54 -3.22 -2.64
N PRO A 115 5.38 -4.03 -3.30
CA PRO A 115 6.79 -3.71 -3.48
C PRO A 115 6.98 -2.32 -4.09
N PRO A 116 8.11 -1.66 -3.80
CA PRO A 116 8.40 -0.37 -4.40
C PRO A 116 8.51 -0.48 -5.93
N PRO A 117 8.32 0.61 -6.68
CA PRO A 117 8.21 0.55 -8.13
C PRO A 117 9.39 -0.13 -8.85
N THR A 118 10.60 -0.19 -8.30
CA THR A 118 11.76 -0.87 -8.90
C THR A 118 11.76 -2.39 -8.73
N VAL A 119 10.97 -2.94 -7.80
CA VAL A 119 10.90 -4.38 -7.55
C VAL A 119 9.80 -4.99 -8.42
N PRO A 120 10.11 -6.00 -9.26
CA PRO A 120 9.10 -6.70 -10.05
C PRO A 120 8.09 -7.43 -9.17
N SER A 121 6.83 -7.48 -9.61
CA SER A 121 5.77 -8.29 -9.02
C SER A 121 5.15 -9.15 -10.13
N VAL A 122 4.54 -10.28 -9.77
CA VAL A 122 3.80 -11.13 -10.72
C VAL A 122 2.64 -10.40 -11.41
N LEU A 123 2.18 -9.28 -10.84
CA LEU A 123 1.17 -8.41 -11.43
C LEU A 123 1.73 -7.28 -12.32
N SER A 124 3.06 -7.15 -12.44
CA SER A 124 3.69 -6.04 -13.18
C SER A 124 3.24 -5.94 -14.64
N ASP A 125 3.02 -7.09 -15.29
CA ASP A 125 2.64 -7.18 -16.71
C ASP A 125 1.17 -7.58 -16.92
N ALA A 126 0.44 -7.84 -15.83
CA ALA A 126 -0.96 -8.28 -15.86
C ALA A 126 -1.91 -7.27 -16.52
N TRP A 127 -1.51 -5.99 -16.61
CA TRP A 127 -2.27 -4.94 -17.28
C TRP A 127 -2.46 -5.22 -18.78
N ALA A 128 -1.47 -5.83 -19.44
CA ALA A 128 -1.45 -6.09 -20.88
C ALA A 128 -1.85 -7.53 -21.24
N ALA A 129 -2.00 -8.42 -20.26
CA ALA A 129 -2.35 -9.82 -20.50
C ALA A 129 -3.70 -9.95 -21.23
N PRO A 130 -3.92 -10.97 -22.08
CA PRO A 130 -5.25 -11.37 -22.55
C PRO A 130 -6.23 -11.63 -21.38
N GLU A 131 -7.54 -11.59 -21.66
CA GLU A 131 -8.57 -11.72 -20.60
C GLU A 131 -8.48 -13.05 -19.85
N ASP A 132 -8.42 -14.16 -20.57
CA ASP A 132 -8.34 -15.51 -20.04
C ASP A 132 -7.06 -15.71 -19.20
N GLU A 133 -5.92 -15.21 -19.66
CA GLU A 133 -4.67 -15.23 -18.91
C GLU A 133 -4.77 -14.43 -17.61
N LEU A 134 -5.36 -13.22 -17.65
CA LEU A 134 -5.55 -12.41 -16.44
C LEU A 134 -6.49 -13.11 -15.47
N VAL A 135 -7.63 -13.64 -15.93
CA VAL A 135 -8.60 -14.31 -15.05
C VAL A 135 -7.94 -15.53 -14.41
N GLY A 136 -7.16 -16.30 -15.17
CA GLY A 136 -6.38 -17.41 -14.62
C GLY A 136 -5.36 -16.97 -13.57
N LEU A 137 -4.65 -15.85 -13.79
CA LEU A 137 -3.73 -15.27 -12.83
C LEU A 137 -4.45 -14.80 -11.55
N LEU A 138 -5.53 -14.05 -11.69
CA LEU A 138 -6.34 -13.57 -10.57
C LEU A 138 -6.94 -14.72 -9.76
N ALA A 139 -7.36 -15.81 -10.41
CA ALA A 139 -7.87 -17.00 -9.74
C ALA A 139 -6.78 -17.67 -8.87
N ARG A 140 -5.54 -17.78 -9.37
CA ARG A 140 -4.40 -18.28 -8.58
C ARG A 140 -4.07 -17.40 -7.37
N LEU A 141 -4.38 -16.11 -7.45
CA LEU A 141 -4.21 -15.13 -6.37
C LEU A 141 -5.45 -15.03 -5.45
N GLY A 142 -6.46 -15.87 -5.65
CA GLY A 142 -7.70 -15.86 -4.85
C GLY A 142 -8.58 -14.63 -5.05
N ALA A 143 -8.34 -13.84 -6.10
CA ALA A 143 -9.08 -12.61 -6.41
C ALA A 143 -10.38 -12.86 -7.21
N VAL A 144 -10.55 -14.08 -7.75
CA VAL A 144 -11.75 -14.50 -8.48
C VAL A 144 -12.65 -15.31 -7.54
N PRO A 145 -13.89 -14.88 -7.26
CA PRO A 145 -14.83 -15.67 -6.46
C PRO A 145 -15.19 -17.00 -7.13
N ASP A 146 -15.37 -18.07 -6.34
CA ASP A 146 -15.67 -19.43 -6.84
C ASP A 146 -16.91 -19.50 -7.77
N HIS A 147 -17.86 -18.58 -7.62
CA HIS A 147 -19.09 -18.49 -8.43
C HIS A 147 -19.01 -17.51 -9.62
N ALA A 148 -17.82 -17.00 -9.96
CA ALA A 148 -17.65 -16.07 -11.06
C ALA A 148 -17.72 -16.80 -12.42
N ALA A 149 -18.94 -17.07 -12.88
CA ALA A 149 -19.17 -17.66 -14.19
C ALA A 149 -18.74 -16.69 -15.32
N PRO A 150 -18.15 -17.19 -16.42
CA PRO A 150 -17.84 -16.39 -17.60
C PRO A 150 -19.05 -15.56 -18.06
N GLY A 151 -18.81 -14.29 -18.34
CA GLY A 151 -19.88 -13.35 -18.72
C GLY A 151 -20.85 -12.97 -17.59
N GLY A 152 -20.68 -13.48 -16.36
CA GLY A 152 -21.49 -13.15 -15.18
C GLY A 152 -21.20 -11.77 -14.60
N TYR A 153 -21.80 -11.45 -13.44
CA TYR A 153 -21.67 -10.13 -12.78
C TYR A 153 -20.22 -9.72 -12.55
N TRP A 154 -19.39 -10.62 -12.00
CA TRP A 154 -17.98 -10.33 -11.74
C TRP A 154 -17.22 -9.95 -13.03
N HIS A 155 -17.40 -10.71 -14.11
CA HIS A 155 -16.79 -10.41 -15.41
C HIS A 155 -17.28 -9.09 -16.01
N ARG A 156 -18.57 -8.76 -15.87
CA ARG A 156 -19.14 -7.55 -16.50
C ARG A 156 -18.92 -6.28 -15.69
N THR A 157 -18.69 -6.39 -14.38
CA THR A 157 -18.68 -5.22 -13.48
C THR A 157 -17.38 -5.07 -12.72
N VAL A 158 -16.77 -6.17 -12.27
CA VAL A 158 -15.54 -6.12 -11.45
C VAL A 158 -14.28 -6.18 -12.32
N LEU A 159 -14.26 -7.08 -13.30
CA LEU A 159 -13.10 -7.26 -14.18
C LEU A 159 -12.70 -6.00 -14.98
N PRO A 160 -13.62 -5.19 -15.54
CA PRO A 160 -13.24 -3.96 -16.24
C PRO A 160 -12.59 -2.93 -15.30
N VAL A 161 -13.07 -2.85 -14.06
CA VAL A 161 -12.51 -1.98 -13.03
C VAL A 161 -11.12 -2.47 -12.61
N LEU A 162 -10.97 -3.79 -12.41
CA LEU A 162 -9.66 -4.41 -12.15
C LEU A 162 -8.67 -4.15 -13.28
N ARG A 163 -9.10 -4.22 -14.54
CA ARG A 163 -8.26 -3.90 -15.70
C ARG A 163 -7.77 -2.46 -15.67
N ALA A 164 -8.69 -1.50 -15.46
CA ALA A 164 -8.33 -0.09 -15.35
C ALA A 164 -7.32 0.15 -14.21
N ASP A 165 -7.52 -0.52 -13.08
CA ASP A 165 -6.64 -0.46 -11.91
C ASP A 165 -5.25 -1.06 -12.14
N LEU A 166 -5.17 -2.18 -12.85
CA LEU A 166 -3.88 -2.77 -13.25
C LEU A 166 -3.15 -1.85 -14.23
N THR A 167 -3.86 -1.24 -15.19
CA THR A 167 -3.30 -0.21 -16.08
C THR A 167 -2.80 1.00 -15.30
N LEU A 168 -3.58 1.49 -14.32
CA LEU A 168 -3.16 2.56 -13.43
C LEU A 168 -1.88 2.17 -12.68
N GLY A 169 -1.88 1.03 -12.00
CA GLY A 169 -0.73 0.55 -11.23
C GLY A 169 0.54 0.42 -12.07
N HIS A 170 0.43 -0.10 -13.30
CA HIS A 170 1.56 -0.15 -14.24
C HIS A 170 2.09 1.26 -14.55
N ARG A 171 1.22 2.19 -14.96
CA ARG A 171 1.62 3.56 -15.33
C ARG A 171 2.17 4.36 -14.15
N LEU A 172 1.63 4.18 -12.95
CA LEU A 172 2.18 4.78 -11.74
C LEU A 172 3.58 4.24 -11.43
N ARG A 173 3.83 2.94 -11.60
CA ARG A 173 5.18 2.36 -11.44
C ARG A 173 6.17 2.94 -12.44
N VAL A 174 5.78 3.07 -13.72
CA VAL A 174 6.62 3.67 -14.76
C VAL A 174 6.95 5.13 -14.39
N ALA A 175 5.94 5.95 -14.14
CA ALA A 175 6.12 7.36 -13.79
C ALA A 175 6.93 7.55 -12.49
N ALA A 176 6.83 6.62 -11.54
CA ALA A 176 7.58 6.70 -10.29
C ALA A 176 9.08 6.44 -10.46
N ARG A 177 9.52 5.75 -11.53
CA ARG A 177 10.93 5.47 -11.82
C ARG A 177 11.64 6.62 -12.54
N GLU A 178 10.88 7.54 -13.12
CA GLU A 178 11.44 8.73 -13.76
C GLU A 178 12.05 9.65 -12.70
N ALA A 179 13.31 10.04 -12.90
CA ALA A 179 14.01 10.96 -12.01
C ALA A 179 13.38 12.35 -12.08
N GLY A 180 12.86 12.83 -10.95
CA GLY A 180 12.35 14.20 -10.82
C GLY A 180 13.45 15.18 -10.39
N PRO A 181 13.32 16.48 -10.70
CA PRO A 181 14.31 17.48 -10.35
C PRO A 181 14.45 17.71 -8.83
N HIS A 182 13.45 17.31 -8.05
CA HIS A 182 13.37 17.53 -6.60
C HIS A 182 13.89 16.36 -5.75
N GLY A 183 14.45 15.32 -6.37
CA GLY A 183 14.90 14.11 -5.67
C GLY A 183 13.74 13.33 -5.01
N LEU A 184 14.07 12.50 -4.02
CA LEU A 184 13.07 11.74 -3.25
C LEU A 184 12.45 12.61 -2.14
N PRO A 185 11.17 12.41 -1.79
CA PRO A 185 10.54 13.09 -0.66
C PRO A 185 11.21 12.74 0.67
N ASP A 186 11.30 13.73 1.56
CA ASP A 186 11.63 13.52 2.98
C ASP A 186 10.35 13.23 3.77
N VAL A 187 9.97 11.95 3.83
CA VAL A 187 8.72 11.52 4.47
C VAL A 187 8.95 10.31 5.38
N PRO A 188 8.46 10.33 6.63
CA PRO A 188 8.42 9.13 7.45
C PRO A 188 7.62 8.03 6.75
N LEU A 189 8.27 6.89 6.50
CA LEU A 189 7.70 5.78 5.74
C LEU A 189 7.50 4.56 6.63
N LEU A 190 6.32 3.96 6.58
CA LEU A 190 6.02 2.67 7.17
C LEU A 190 5.62 1.67 6.07
N ALA A 191 6.47 0.70 5.79
CA ALA A 191 6.14 -0.40 4.89
C ALA A 191 5.65 -1.61 5.68
N VAL A 192 4.50 -2.17 5.26
CA VAL A 192 3.85 -3.32 5.91
C VAL A 192 3.68 -4.48 4.93
N SER A 193 4.17 -5.65 5.31
CA SER A 193 3.99 -6.92 4.57
C SER A 193 3.05 -7.86 5.32
N GLY A 194 2.37 -8.74 4.59
CA GLY A 194 1.73 -9.91 5.17
C GLY A 194 2.74 -11.06 5.25
N GLU A 195 2.71 -11.86 6.32
CA GLU A 195 3.59 -13.02 6.50
C GLU A 195 3.57 -14.00 5.31
N ARG A 196 2.42 -14.12 4.66
CA ARG A 196 2.17 -15.06 3.55
C ARG A 196 1.77 -14.34 2.27
N ASP A 197 2.15 -13.08 2.10
CA ASP A 197 1.86 -12.32 0.87
C ASP A 197 2.84 -12.70 -0.25
N PRO A 198 2.38 -13.38 -1.33
CA PRO A 198 3.25 -13.74 -2.43
C PRO A 198 3.55 -12.57 -3.39
N LEU A 199 2.81 -11.45 -3.26
CA LEU A 199 2.94 -10.29 -4.14
C LEU A 199 3.87 -9.21 -3.59
N GLY A 200 4.08 -9.21 -2.27
CA GLY A 200 4.95 -8.29 -1.57
C GLY A 200 5.55 -8.95 -0.34
N THR A 201 6.61 -9.73 -0.57
CA THR A 201 7.29 -10.43 0.53
C THR A 201 7.91 -9.43 1.50
N PRO A 202 8.20 -9.82 2.76
CA PRO A 202 8.89 -8.94 3.70
C PRO A 202 10.20 -8.35 3.15
N GLY A 203 10.95 -9.13 2.36
CA GLY A 203 12.17 -8.67 1.69
C GLY A 203 11.89 -7.60 0.63
N ASP A 204 10.88 -7.82 -0.22
CA ASP A 204 10.49 -6.84 -1.25
C ASP A 204 9.99 -5.54 -0.61
N MET A 205 9.20 -5.64 0.46
CA MET A 205 8.69 -4.47 1.17
C MET A 205 9.81 -3.70 1.88
N ALA A 206 10.90 -4.36 2.29
CA ALA A 206 12.05 -3.70 2.88
C ALA A 206 12.74 -2.72 1.92
N GLU A 207 12.65 -2.93 0.60
CA GLU A 207 13.26 -2.06 -0.41
C GLU A 207 12.66 -0.65 -0.48
N TRP A 208 11.51 -0.40 0.18
CA TRP A 208 10.94 0.95 0.30
C TRP A 208 11.85 1.95 1.03
N HIS A 209 12.86 1.50 1.80
CA HIS A 209 13.83 2.42 2.42
C HIS A 209 14.55 3.29 1.38
N ARG A 210 14.66 2.83 0.13
CA ARG A 210 15.32 3.57 -0.96
C ARG A 210 14.43 4.64 -1.59
N TRP A 211 13.18 4.75 -1.16
CA TRP A 211 12.16 5.60 -1.76
C TRP A 211 11.80 6.81 -0.89
N THR A 212 12.51 7.04 0.21
CA THR A 212 12.38 8.25 1.03
C THR A 212 13.75 8.66 1.55
N THR A 213 13.98 9.95 1.78
CA THR A 213 15.14 10.41 2.57
C THR A 213 14.84 10.47 4.06
N GLY A 214 13.57 10.31 4.44
CA GLY A 214 13.10 10.29 5.83
C GLY A 214 13.28 8.92 6.49
N PRO A 215 12.90 8.80 7.78
CA PRO A 215 13.00 7.53 8.50
C PRO A 215 12.05 6.49 7.89
N ALA A 216 12.57 5.29 7.64
CA ALA A 216 11.81 4.15 7.12
C ALA A 216 11.70 3.04 8.17
N THR A 217 10.48 2.55 8.40
CA THR A 217 10.17 1.45 9.31
C THR A 217 9.48 0.32 8.56
N PHE A 218 9.79 -0.92 8.94
CA PHE A 218 9.24 -2.13 8.32
C PHE A 218 8.50 -2.97 9.35
N ARG A 219 7.31 -3.46 8.99
CA ARG A 219 6.53 -4.38 9.82
C ARG A 219 5.99 -5.52 8.98
N THR A 220 5.90 -6.69 9.59
CA THR A 220 5.22 -7.86 9.05
C THR A 220 4.05 -8.15 9.97
N VAL A 221 2.87 -8.37 9.40
CA VAL A 221 1.64 -8.71 10.14
C VAL A 221 1.09 -10.07 9.69
N PRO A 222 0.35 -10.78 10.55
CA PRO A 222 -0.32 -12.01 10.15
C PRO A 222 -1.25 -11.78 8.96
N GLY A 223 -1.22 -12.69 7.98
CA GLY A 223 -2.11 -12.64 6.82
C GLY A 223 -1.41 -12.92 5.50
N ASP A 224 -2.22 -13.05 4.46
CA ASP A 224 -1.79 -13.08 3.05
C ASP A 224 -1.82 -11.65 2.47
N HIS A 225 -1.91 -11.51 1.16
CA HIS A 225 -2.02 -10.22 0.48
C HIS A 225 -3.13 -9.33 1.06
N TYR A 226 -4.23 -9.89 1.56
CA TYR A 226 -5.41 -9.16 2.03
C TYR A 226 -5.39 -8.87 3.54
N PHE A 227 -4.21 -8.84 4.17
CA PHE A 227 -4.04 -8.58 5.60
C PHE A 227 -4.69 -7.25 6.08
N ALA A 228 -4.99 -6.32 5.18
CA ALA A 228 -5.70 -5.08 5.52
C ALA A 228 -7.14 -5.31 6.06
N GLY A 229 -7.73 -6.49 5.83
CA GLY A 229 -8.98 -6.91 6.46
C GLY A 229 -8.83 -7.40 7.91
N GLY A 230 -7.60 -7.69 8.34
CA GLY A 230 -7.26 -8.12 9.70
C GLY A 230 -7.28 -6.99 10.74
N PRO A 231 -7.25 -7.32 12.04
CA PRO A 231 -7.23 -6.32 13.11
C PRO A 231 -5.84 -5.69 13.37
N GLU A 232 -4.75 -6.36 13.03
CA GLU A 232 -3.39 -5.98 13.43
C GLU A 232 -2.91 -4.70 12.74
N LEU A 233 -3.15 -4.58 11.42
CA LEU A 233 -2.77 -3.40 10.66
C LEU A 233 -3.45 -2.11 11.14
N PRO A 234 -4.79 -2.03 11.27
CA PRO A 234 -5.42 -0.80 11.76
C PRO A 234 -5.00 -0.46 13.19
N ALA A 235 -4.78 -1.45 14.07
CA ALA A 235 -4.25 -1.19 15.41
C ALA A 235 -2.84 -0.57 15.35
N LEU A 236 -1.95 -1.16 14.55
CA LEU A 236 -0.59 -0.64 14.32
C LEU A 236 -0.61 0.81 13.79
N LEU A 237 -1.41 1.10 12.76
CA LEU A 237 -1.51 2.45 12.20
C LEU A 237 -2.09 3.43 13.21
N GLY A 238 -3.03 2.98 14.04
CA GLY A 238 -3.56 3.73 15.17
C GLY A 238 -2.47 4.18 16.14
N ASP A 239 -1.61 3.25 16.57
CA ASP A 239 -0.50 3.53 17.48
C ASP A 239 0.51 4.49 16.87
N VAL A 240 0.90 4.25 15.62
CA VAL A 240 1.88 5.11 14.92
C VAL A 240 1.32 6.52 14.76
N CYS A 241 0.06 6.67 14.33
CA CYS A 241 -0.56 7.98 14.15
C CYS A 241 -0.65 8.78 15.46
N ARG A 242 -0.99 8.14 16.59
CA ARG A 242 -1.00 8.82 17.90
C ARG A 242 0.38 9.35 18.28
N ASN A 243 1.44 8.62 17.99
CA ASN A 243 2.81 9.04 18.30
C ASN A 243 3.28 10.21 17.42
N LEU A 244 2.70 10.45 16.24
CA LEU A 244 3.01 11.63 15.41
C LEU A 244 2.66 12.95 16.12
N THR A 245 1.63 12.93 16.97
CA THR A 245 1.17 14.10 17.72
C THR A 245 1.97 14.36 19.01
N GLY A 246 2.80 13.41 19.44
CA GLY A 246 3.59 13.49 20.67
C GLY A 246 4.95 14.19 20.52
N THR A 247 5.47 14.34 19.29
CA THR A 247 6.84 14.82 19.05
C THR A 247 6.96 16.35 18.96
N THR A 248 5.87 17.11 19.12
CA THR A 248 5.90 18.59 18.96
C THR A 248 6.43 19.37 20.18
N THR A 249 7.02 18.73 21.20
CA THR A 249 7.63 19.50 22.30
C THR A 249 8.96 18.89 22.74
N GLY A 250 10.05 19.43 22.22
CA GLY A 250 11.40 19.03 22.57
C GLY A 250 12.45 19.88 21.88
N THR A 251 12.38 21.21 22.06
CA THR A 251 13.57 22.05 21.83
C THR A 251 14.60 21.68 22.89
N THR A 252 15.42 20.67 22.59
CA THR A 252 16.63 20.42 23.37
C THR A 252 17.68 21.44 22.91
N THR A 253 17.73 22.58 23.58
CA THR A 253 18.95 23.38 23.68
C THR A 253 20.02 22.51 24.35
N GLY A 254 20.80 21.81 23.53
CA GLY A 254 21.99 21.10 23.97
C GLY A 254 23.13 22.09 24.15
N THR A 255 23.38 22.50 25.39
CA THR A 255 24.63 23.14 25.80
C THR A 255 25.78 22.16 25.60
N THR A 256 26.72 22.52 24.74
CA THR A 256 27.97 21.80 24.52
C THR A 256 28.84 21.88 25.77
N THR A 257 29.00 20.76 26.48
CA THR A 257 30.17 20.51 27.34
C THR A 257 30.90 19.31 26.77
N GLY A 258 32.09 19.58 26.25
CA GLY A 258 32.96 18.58 25.64
C GLY A 258 33.48 17.59 26.67
N THR A 259 33.54 16.33 26.29
CA THR A 259 34.47 15.37 26.90
C THR A 259 34.94 14.44 25.80
N THR A 260 36.24 14.53 25.52
CA THR A 260 37.00 13.72 24.57
C THR A 260 36.94 12.24 24.95
N THR A 261 36.69 11.37 23.98
CA THR A 261 36.98 9.94 24.12
C THR A 261 37.64 9.45 22.85
N GLU A 262 38.82 8.84 23.03
CA GLU A 262 39.73 8.33 22.01
C GLU A 262 39.07 7.29 21.10
N ARG A 263 39.46 7.35 19.82
CA ARG A 263 39.06 6.41 18.77
C ARG A 263 40.21 5.43 18.52
N THR A 264 40.04 4.17 18.93
CA THR A 264 40.94 3.07 18.52
C THR A 264 40.57 2.60 17.11
N THR A 265 41.48 2.83 16.16
CA THR A 265 41.42 2.29 14.80
C THR A 265 41.86 0.82 14.80
N VAL A 266 41.01 -0.07 14.29
CA VAL A 266 41.41 -1.43 13.90
C VAL A 266 41.40 -1.50 12.37
N THR A 267 42.60 -1.63 11.81
CA THR A 267 42.86 -1.89 10.39
C THR A 267 42.61 -3.37 10.11
N THR A 268 41.87 -3.71 9.07
CA THR A 268 41.86 -5.08 8.53
C THR A 268 41.96 -5.03 7.01
N THR A 269 42.99 -5.74 6.55
CA THR A 269 43.56 -5.77 5.21
C THR A 269 42.64 -6.47 4.20
N GLU A 270 42.46 -5.86 3.04
CA GLU A 270 41.84 -6.47 1.85
C GLU A 270 42.63 -7.70 1.37
N ARG A 271 41.88 -8.71 0.92
CA ARG A 271 42.40 -9.79 0.06
C ARG A 271 41.34 -10.07 -1.00
N THR A 272 41.63 -9.65 -2.22
CA THR A 272 40.97 -10.08 -3.45
C THR A 272 41.40 -11.51 -3.80
N PRO A 273 40.51 -12.31 -4.38
CA PRO A 273 40.92 -13.31 -5.36
C PRO A 273 40.29 -13.00 -6.73
N ASP A 274 41.18 -12.92 -7.72
CA ASP A 274 40.90 -13.07 -9.14
C ASP A 274 40.69 -14.57 -9.45
N CYS A 275 39.74 -14.91 -10.31
CA CYS A 275 39.79 -16.13 -11.11
C CYS A 275 38.78 -16.06 -12.26
N SER A 276 39.35 -16.09 -13.46
CA SER A 276 38.69 -16.28 -14.74
C SER A 276 38.45 -17.77 -15.04
N SER A 277 37.58 -18.00 -16.04
CA SER A 277 37.34 -19.25 -16.81
C SER A 277 36.31 -20.27 -16.27
N GLY A 278 35.45 -20.76 -17.19
CA GLY A 278 34.71 -22.01 -17.03
C GLY A 278 33.27 -22.02 -17.55
N LEU A 279 33.08 -22.12 -18.87
CA LEU A 279 31.84 -22.58 -19.49
C LEU A 279 31.60 -24.07 -19.15
N ALA A 280 30.41 -24.43 -18.66
CA ALA A 280 29.83 -25.76 -18.84
C ALA A 280 28.30 -25.72 -18.63
N GLN A 281 27.57 -26.04 -19.70
CA GLN A 281 26.20 -26.56 -19.62
C GLN A 281 26.21 -27.95 -18.97
N VAL A 282 25.17 -28.25 -18.18
CA VAL A 282 24.39 -29.51 -17.98
C VAL A 282 23.44 -29.16 -16.82
N GLY A 283 22.16 -29.51 -16.72
CA GLY A 283 21.25 -30.40 -17.41
C GLY A 283 19.99 -30.42 -16.51
N ALA A 284 18.83 -30.59 -17.11
CA ALA A 284 17.56 -30.66 -16.40
C ALA A 284 17.54 -31.84 -15.42
N ASP A 285 17.01 -31.64 -14.21
CA ASP A 285 16.35 -32.73 -13.50
C ASP A 285 15.18 -32.24 -12.64
N ARG A 286 14.08 -32.98 -12.80
CA ARG A 286 12.82 -32.89 -12.09
C ARG A 286 12.99 -33.27 -10.63
N VAL A 287 12.40 -32.52 -9.72
CA VAL A 287 11.99 -33.06 -8.40
C VAL A 287 10.54 -32.67 -8.17
N GLY A 288 9.69 -33.69 -8.04
CA GLY A 288 8.28 -33.56 -7.71
C GLY A 288 8.10 -33.15 -6.26
N MET A 289 7.16 -32.23 -6.03
CA MET A 289 6.72 -31.84 -4.69
C MET A 289 5.32 -32.41 -4.48
N THR A 290 5.21 -33.33 -3.53
CA THR A 290 3.95 -33.88 -3.02
C THR A 290 3.16 -32.81 -2.30
N ALA A 291 1.86 -32.73 -2.59
CA ALA A 291 0.92 -31.84 -1.93
C ALA A 291 0.64 -32.34 -0.51
N ASP A 292 0.90 -31.49 0.48
CA ASP A 292 0.39 -31.66 1.84
C ASP A 292 -0.74 -30.65 2.05
N THR A 293 -1.94 -31.17 2.28
CA THR A 293 -3.18 -30.42 2.49
C THR A 293 -3.34 -30.14 3.97
N SER A 294 -3.15 -28.88 4.38
CA SER A 294 -3.73 -28.38 5.62
C SER A 294 -4.67 -27.21 5.32
N GLU A 295 -5.96 -27.49 5.46
CA GLU A 295 -7.05 -26.51 5.44
C GLU A 295 -7.02 -25.66 6.71
N GLY A 296 -7.17 -24.34 6.58
CA GLY A 296 -7.32 -23.46 7.74
C GLY A 296 -7.46 -21.99 7.38
N THR A 297 -8.70 -21.51 7.34
CA THR A 297 -9.09 -20.10 7.56
C THR A 297 -8.40 -19.03 6.67
N GLY A 298 -8.89 -18.88 5.43
CA GLY A 298 -8.56 -17.71 4.58
C GLY A 298 -9.68 -17.26 3.62
N ARG A 299 -10.78 -18.03 3.49
CA ARG A 299 -11.75 -17.88 2.38
C ARG A 299 -13.00 -17.03 2.70
N GLN A 300 -12.91 -16.04 3.59
CA GLN A 300 -14.11 -15.30 4.00
C GLN A 300 -14.28 -13.92 3.36
N TRP A 301 -13.25 -13.37 2.72
CA TRP A 301 -13.31 -11.97 2.24
C TRP A 301 -13.86 -11.77 0.82
N ALA A 302 -13.79 -12.76 -0.06
CA ALA A 302 -14.40 -12.67 -1.40
C ALA A 302 -15.95 -12.60 -1.37
N ARG A 303 -16.57 -12.84 -0.20
CA ARG A 303 -18.04 -12.95 -0.06
C ARG A 303 -18.78 -11.63 0.11
N SER A 304 -18.10 -10.50 0.37
CA SER A 304 -18.76 -9.25 0.77
C SER A 304 -19.10 -8.27 -0.36
N HIS A 305 -18.93 -8.63 -1.64
CA HIS A 305 -19.07 -7.69 -2.77
C HIS A 305 -20.24 -7.97 -3.74
N LEU A 306 -21.28 -8.69 -3.29
CA LEU A 306 -22.54 -8.77 -4.04
C LEU A 306 -23.64 -8.00 -3.30
N PRO A 307 -24.29 -6.99 -3.93
CA PRO A 307 -25.50 -6.41 -3.35
C PRO A 307 -26.59 -7.48 -3.31
N ALA A 308 -27.20 -7.67 -2.13
CA ALA A 308 -28.36 -8.53 -1.97
C ALA A 308 -29.51 -8.00 -2.86
N GLY A 309 -29.85 -8.75 -3.92
CA GLY A 309 -30.96 -8.42 -4.80
C GLY A 309 -32.27 -8.38 -4.01
N ARG A 310 -32.96 -7.24 -4.01
CA ARG A 310 -34.33 -7.13 -3.52
C ARG A 310 -35.24 -7.92 -4.47
N HIS A 311 -35.89 -8.96 -3.97
CA HIS A 311 -37.04 -9.57 -4.61
C HIS A 311 -38.18 -8.53 -4.64
N LEU A 312 -38.54 -8.08 -5.84
CA LEU A 312 -39.86 -7.50 -6.11
C LEU A 312 -40.80 -8.68 -6.38
N GLN A 313 -41.66 -9.00 -5.41
CA GLN A 313 -42.85 -9.80 -5.67
C GLN A 313 -43.89 -8.87 -6.32
N GLY A 314 -44.24 -9.16 -7.57
CA GLY A 314 -45.43 -8.61 -8.21
C GLY A 314 -46.63 -9.47 -7.80
N GLU A 315 -47.66 -8.84 -7.26
CA GLU A 315 -49.01 -9.37 -7.21
C GLU A 315 -49.68 -9.11 -8.56
N ALA A 316 -50.23 -10.17 -9.14
CA ALA A 316 -51.33 -10.16 -10.11
C ALA A 316 -52.29 -11.26 -9.69
#